data_AF-A0A101RK72-F1
#
_entry.id   AF-A0A101RK72-F1
#
_cell.length_a   1.000
_cell.length_b   1.000
_cell.length_c   1.000
_cell.angle_alpha   90.00
_cell.angle_beta   90.00
_cell.angle_gamma   90.00
#
_symmetry.space_group_name_H-M   'P 1'
#
loop_
_entity.id
_entity.type
_entity.pdbx_description
1 polymer ?
#
loop_
_entity_poly.entity_id
_entity_poly.type
_entity_poly.pdbx_seq_one_letter_code
_entity_poly.pdbx_strand_id
1 'polypeptide(L)'
;MDAASGGRRWQRSYGRDTWPTPAVGDGTVYLGSNGWYLWAVDAATGKERWKQETGAAHQSSPTVAEDTVYIGSEDMSLRAVNAATGEERCRLHTRGKVNSPPVVADGSVYVSSQDNFLHAVHT
;
A
#
# COMPACT_ATOMS: atom_id res chain seq x y z
N MET A 1 -7.44 5.57 17.11
CA MET A 1 -7.87 6.06 18.45
C MET A 1 -9.11 6.92 18.24
N ASP A 2 -9.93 7.10 19.25
CA ASP A 2 -10.99 8.10 19.21
C ASP A 2 -10.37 9.49 19.39
N ALA A 3 -10.67 10.42 18.49
CA ALA A 3 -9.99 11.71 18.44
C ALA A 3 -10.30 12.59 19.67
N ALA A 4 -11.47 12.41 20.29
CA ALA A 4 -11.89 13.21 21.43
C ALA A 4 -11.41 12.63 22.77
N SER A 5 -11.48 11.31 22.92
CA SER A 5 -11.17 10.64 24.20
C SER A 5 -9.76 10.03 24.26
N GLY A 6 -9.06 9.90 23.13
CA GLY A 6 -7.82 9.11 23.04
C GLY A 6 -8.03 7.61 23.21
N GLY A 7 -9.29 7.15 23.42
CA GLY A 7 -9.62 5.75 23.63
C GLY A 7 -9.27 4.89 22.42
N ARG A 8 -8.78 3.66 22.65
CA ARG A 8 -8.51 2.71 21.58
C ARG A 8 -9.84 2.23 20.96
N ARG A 9 -10.06 2.52 19.67
CA ARG A 9 -11.25 2.06 18.92
C ARG A 9 -11.18 0.56 18.58
N TRP A 10 -10.05 0.11 18.03
CA TRP A 10 -9.79 -1.30 17.74
C TRP A 10 -8.27 -1.53 17.66
N GLN A 11 -7.88 -2.80 17.66
CA GLN A 11 -6.50 -3.26 17.42
C GLN A 11 -6.54 -4.59 16.67
N ARG A 12 -5.60 -4.80 15.75
CA ARG A 12 -5.45 -6.04 14.98
C ARG A 12 -3.98 -6.47 14.98
N SER A 13 -3.76 -7.78 15.09
CA SER A 13 -2.43 -8.38 14.89
C SER A 13 -2.33 -8.91 13.47
N TYR A 14 -1.21 -8.62 12.80
CA TYR A 14 -0.91 -9.11 11.45
C TYR A 14 0.15 -10.22 11.43
N GLY A 15 0.62 -10.66 12.61
CA GLY A 15 1.52 -11.82 12.77
C GLY A 15 2.97 -11.62 12.26
N ARG A 16 3.28 -10.43 11.74
CA ARG A 16 4.60 -10.00 11.24
C ARG A 16 4.73 -8.49 11.40
N ASP A 17 5.94 -7.99 11.24
CA ASP A 17 6.21 -6.56 11.29
C ASP A 17 5.44 -5.80 10.22
N THR A 18 4.86 -4.68 10.64
CA THR A 18 4.16 -3.70 9.80
C THR A 18 4.91 -2.37 9.95
N TRP A 19 6.08 -2.28 9.33
CA TRP A 19 6.88 -1.05 9.31
C TRP A 19 6.32 0.06 8.41
N PRO A 20 5.69 -0.22 7.26
CA PRO A 20 5.16 0.85 6.41
C PRO A 20 4.05 1.65 7.09
N THR A 21 4.06 2.97 6.87
CA THR A 21 2.93 3.84 7.24
C THR A 21 1.67 3.41 6.48
N PRO A 22 0.51 3.25 7.13
CA PRO A 22 -0.75 2.94 6.45
C PRO A 22 -1.29 4.14 5.67
N ALA A 23 -2.07 3.86 4.63
CA ALA A 23 -2.85 4.87 3.90
C ALA A 23 -4.35 4.68 4.12
N VAL A 24 -5.14 5.74 3.97
CA VAL A 24 -6.60 5.70 4.15
C VAL A 24 -7.31 6.31 2.95
N GLY A 25 -8.32 5.62 2.43
CA GLY A 25 -9.22 6.10 1.38
C GLY A 25 -10.58 5.41 1.49
N ASP A 26 -11.67 6.14 1.27
CA ASP A 26 -13.06 5.63 1.30
C ASP A 26 -13.41 4.72 2.48
N GLY A 27 -12.97 5.12 3.68
CA GLY A 27 -13.23 4.37 4.92
C GLY A 27 -12.45 3.05 5.02
N THR A 28 -11.44 2.84 4.20
CA THR A 28 -10.55 1.68 4.21
C THR A 28 -9.13 2.11 4.58
N VAL A 29 -8.48 1.34 5.45
CA VAL A 29 -7.06 1.46 5.78
C VAL A 29 -6.29 0.41 4.97
N TYR A 30 -5.27 0.84 4.26
CA TYR A 30 -4.37 -0.01 3.46
C TYR A 30 -2.99 -0.09 4.09
N LEU A 31 -2.42 -1.30 4.13
CA LEU A 31 -1.16 -1.57 4.83
C LEU A 31 -0.33 -2.62 4.09
N GLY A 32 0.91 -2.26 3.75
CA GLY A 32 1.94 -3.22 3.35
C GLY A 32 2.58 -3.90 4.58
N SER A 33 2.96 -5.17 4.44
CA SER A 33 3.64 -5.92 5.49
C SER A 33 4.90 -6.61 4.98
N ASN A 34 5.87 -6.81 5.89
CA ASN A 34 7.04 -7.67 5.67
C ASN A 34 6.66 -9.15 5.55
N GLY A 35 5.44 -9.52 5.93
CA GLY A 35 4.87 -10.86 5.68
C GLY A 35 4.38 -11.10 4.26
N TRP A 36 4.75 -10.25 3.30
CA TRP A 36 4.42 -10.36 1.87
C TRP A 36 2.95 -10.17 1.53
N TYR A 37 2.24 -9.38 2.34
CA TYR A 37 0.83 -9.11 2.13
C TYR A 37 0.57 -7.60 2.02
N LEU A 38 -0.38 -7.27 1.15
CA LEU A 38 -1.10 -5.99 1.17
C LEU A 38 -2.48 -6.25 1.79
N TRP A 39 -2.82 -5.47 2.80
CA TRP A 39 -4.07 -5.60 3.54
C TRP A 39 -4.97 -4.40 3.28
N ALA A 40 -6.27 -4.65 3.22
CA ALA A 40 -7.31 -3.64 3.38
C ALA A 40 -8.20 -3.98 4.56
N VAL A 41 -8.37 -3.02 5.46
CA VAL A 41 -9.26 -3.17 6.62
C VAL A 41 -10.22 -2.00 6.71
N ASP A 42 -11.43 -2.27 7.18
CA ASP A 42 -12.42 -1.24 7.47
C ASP A 42 -11.91 -0.30 8.57
N ALA A 43 -11.89 1.00 8.30
CA ALA A 43 -11.31 1.99 9.22
C ALA A 43 -12.08 2.12 10.54
N ALA A 44 -13.39 1.86 10.52
CA ALA A 44 -14.25 1.99 11.70
C ALA A 44 -14.12 0.77 12.63
N THR A 45 -14.03 -0.43 12.06
CA THR A 45 -14.14 -1.69 12.80
C THR A 45 -12.84 -2.49 12.88
N GLY A 46 -11.86 -2.20 12.01
CA GLY A 46 -10.62 -2.98 11.88
C GLY A 46 -10.82 -4.35 11.22
N LYS A 47 -12.03 -4.65 10.70
CA LYS A 47 -12.32 -5.90 10.02
C LYS A 47 -11.64 -5.95 8.66
N GLU A 48 -11.14 -7.12 8.29
CA GLU A 48 -10.60 -7.36 6.95
C GLU A 48 -11.65 -7.12 5.88
N ARG A 49 -11.28 -6.35 4.86
CA ARG A 49 -12.02 -6.28 3.59
C ARG A 49 -11.42 -7.25 2.58
N TRP A 50 -10.10 -7.20 2.43
CA TRP A 50 -9.35 -8.16 1.62
C TRP A 50 -7.88 -8.22 2.05
N LYS A 51 -7.21 -9.26 1.57
CA LYS A 51 -5.78 -9.51 1.76
C LYS A 51 -5.21 -10.07 0.47
N GLN A 52 -4.18 -9.43 -0.08
CA GLN A 52 -3.50 -9.87 -1.29
C GLN A 52 -2.10 -10.39 -0.93
N GLU A 53 -1.78 -11.61 -1.34
CA GLU A 53 -0.42 -12.11 -1.31
C GLU A 53 0.39 -11.50 -2.44
N THR A 54 1.55 -10.97 -2.09
CA THR A 54 2.41 -10.24 -3.02
C THR A 54 3.74 -10.95 -3.25
N GLY A 55 4.12 -11.90 -2.40
CA GLY A 55 5.35 -12.67 -2.57
C GLY A 55 6.66 -11.93 -2.26
N ALA A 56 6.60 -10.66 -1.82
CA ALA A 56 7.77 -9.92 -1.34
C ALA A 56 7.40 -8.89 -0.28
N ALA A 57 8.40 -8.50 0.52
CA ALA A 57 8.20 -7.51 1.57
C ALA A 57 7.88 -6.14 0.95
N HIS A 58 6.97 -5.42 1.60
CA HIS A 58 6.72 -4.02 1.29
C HIS A 58 7.40 -3.18 2.35
N GLN A 59 8.52 -2.56 2.01
CA GLN A 59 9.10 -1.48 2.82
C GLN A 59 8.47 -0.13 2.47
N SER A 60 7.87 -0.01 1.29
CA SER A 60 7.15 1.17 0.86
C SER A 60 5.80 1.29 1.55
N SER A 61 5.44 2.51 1.94
CA SER A 61 4.04 2.84 2.25
C SER A 61 3.18 2.79 0.98
N PRO A 62 1.91 2.35 1.08
CA PRO A 62 0.95 2.49 0.00
C PRO A 62 0.53 3.95 -0.17
N THR A 63 0.06 4.28 -1.37
CA THR A 63 -0.61 5.53 -1.71
C THR A 63 -1.95 5.20 -2.34
N VAL A 64 -3.02 5.89 -1.92
CA VAL A 64 -4.37 5.69 -2.47
C VAL A 64 -4.73 6.91 -3.31
N ALA A 65 -5.18 6.68 -4.54
CA ALA A 65 -5.76 7.70 -5.39
C ALA A 65 -6.97 7.09 -6.09
N GLU A 66 -8.11 7.78 -6.00
CA GLU A 66 -9.40 7.31 -6.51
C GLU A 66 -9.70 5.88 -6.03
N ASP A 67 -9.85 4.93 -6.96
CA ASP A 67 -10.19 3.53 -6.71
C ASP A 67 -8.96 2.59 -6.81
N THR A 68 -7.75 3.15 -6.69
CA THR A 68 -6.48 2.44 -6.86
C THR A 68 -5.52 2.66 -5.69
N VAL A 69 -4.91 1.56 -5.25
CA VAL A 69 -3.82 1.53 -4.27
C VAL A 69 -2.51 1.26 -5.03
N TYR A 70 -1.55 2.16 -4.87
CA TYR A 70 -0.20 2.02 -5.41
C TYR A 70 0.77 1.61 -4.32
N ILE A 71 1.62 0.61 -4.56
CA ILE A 71 2.63 0.19 -3.58
C ILE A 71 3.90 -0.31 -4.26
N GLY A 72 5.04 0.15 -3.75
CA GLY A 72 6.37 -0.36 -4.12
C GLY A 72 6.75 -1.60 -3.31
N SER A 73 7.53 -2.50 -3.90
CA SER A 73 7.94 -3.75 -3.26
C SER A 73 9.43 -4.06 -3.48
N GLU A 74 9.96 -4.92 -2.60
CA GLU A 74 11.32 -5.45 -2.70
C GLU A 74 11.51 -6.42 -3.87
N ASP A 75 10.44 -6.90 -4.51
CA ASP A 75 10.51 -7.67 -5.77
C ASP A 75 10.80 -6.81 -7.01
N MET A 76 11.22 -5.57 -6.81
CA MET A 76 11.52 -4.60 -7.86
C MET A 76 10.28 -4.16 -8.64
N SER A 77 9.08 -4.23 -8.05
CA SER A 77 7.85 -3.78 -8.69
C SER A 77 7.17 -2.58 -8.03
N LEU A 78 6.48 -1.80 -8.85
CA LEU A 78 5.39 -0.90 -8.45
C LEU A 78 4.09 -1.53 -8.92
N ARG A 79 3.14 -1.73 -8.01
CA ARG A 79 1.83 -2.34 -8.30
C ARG A 79 0.72 -1.32 -8.17
N ALA A 80 -0.28 -1.44 -9.03
CA ALA A 80 -1.57 -0.77 -8.92
C ALA A 80 -2.63 -1.82 -8.64
N VAL A 81 -3.36 -1.66 -7.53
CA VAL A 81 -4.33 -2.63 -7.02
C VAL A 81 -5.69 -1.96 -6.87
N ASN A 82 -6.77 -2.62 -7.29
CA ASN A 82 -8.13 -2.13 -7.06
C ASN A 82 -8.40 -1.98 -5.56
N ALA A 83 -8.76 -0.78 -5.13
CA ALA A 83 -8.94 -0.43 -3.73
C ALA A 83 -10.10 -1.20 -3.06
N ALA A 84 -11.12 -1.59 -3.82
CA ALA A 84 -12.30 -2.31 -3.34
C ALA A 84 -12.10 -3.83 -3.32
N THR A 85 -11.46 -4.41 -4.34
CA THR A 85 -11.36 -5.87 -4.51
C THR A 85 -10.01 -6.45 -4.10
N GLY A 86 -8.94 -5.63 -4.08
CA GLY A 86 -7.59 -6.12 -3.88
C GLY A 86 -6.99 -6.82 -5.11
N GLU A 87 -7.64 -6.71 -6.28
CA GLU A 87 -7.12 -7.29 -7.52
C GLU A 87 -6.07 -6.38 -8.16
N GLU A 88 -4.97 -6.97 -8.61
CA GLU A 88 -3.93 -6.23 -9.33
C GLU A 88 -4.47 -5.76 -10.68
N ARG A 89 -4.40 -4.45 -10.94
CA ARG A 89 -4.73 -3.85 -12.23
C ARG A 89 -3.54 -3.85 -13.16
N CYS A 90 -2.39 -3.39 -12.63
CA CYS A 90 -1.17 -3.18 -13.38
C CYS A 90 0.06 -3.41 -12.50
N ARG A 91 1.18 -3.69 -13.16
CA ARG A 91 2.50 -3.82 -12.53
C ARG A 91 3.59 -3.28 -13.42
N LEU A 92 4.36 -2.33 -12.90
CA LEU A 92 5.62 -1.91 -13.48
C LEU A 92 6.75 -2.71 -12.84
N HIS A 93 7.61 -3.31 -13.66
CA HIS A 93 8.88 -3.88 -13.21
C HIS A 93 9.99 -2.86 -13.39
N THR A 94 10.74 -2.63 -12.32
CA THR A 94 11.98 -1.84 -12.31
C THR A 94 13.18 -2.79 -12.22
N ARG A 95 14.40 -2.27 -12.19
CA ARG A 95 15.62 -3.09 -12.05
C ARG A 95 16.22 -3.04 -10.64
N GLY A 96 15.47 -2.51 -9.67
CA GLY A 96 15.90 -2.34 -8.29
C GLY A 96 14.70 -2.24 -7.35
N LYS A 97 14.91 -2.37 -6.05
CA LYS A 97 13.80 -2.34 -5.07
C LYS A 97 13.08 -0.99 -5.09
N VAL A 98 11.77 -1.03 -4.88
CA VAL A 98 10.93 0.17 -4.78
C VAL A 98 10.52 0.34 -3.31
N ASN A 99 11.33 1.08 -2.55
CA ASN A 99 11.16 1.21 -1.09
C ASN A 99 10.57 2.55 -0.66
N SER A 100 10.41 3.49 -1.59
CA SER A 100 9.84 4.81 -1.31
C SER A 100 8.35 4.84 -1.64
N PRO A 101 7.52 5.54 -0.84
CA PRO A 101 6.10 5.70 -1.13
C PRO A 101 5.89 6.31 -2.53
N PRO A 102 4.99 5.75 -3.37
CA PRO A 102 4.64 6.36 -4.64
C PRO A 102 3.92 7.70 -4.44
N VAL A 103 4.09 8.63 -5.37
CA VAL A 103 3.36 9.90 -5.38
C VAL A 103 2.46 9.94 -6.61
N VAL A 104 1.18 10.30 -6.43
CA VAL A 104 0.23 10.45 -7.55
C VAL A 104 0.00 11.94 -7.80
N ALA A 105 0.21 12.38 -9.04
CA ALA A 105 -0.06 13.75 -9.48
C ALA A 105 -0.29 13.79 -11.00
N ASP A 106 -1.22 14.62 -11.45
CA ASP A 106 -1.47 14.91 -12.88
C ASP A 106 -1.63 13.66 -13.75
N GLY A 107 -2.41 12.67 -13.27
CA GLY A 107 -2.63 11.41 -13.98
C GLY A 107 -1.38 10.53 -14.12
N SER A 108 -0.42 10.68 -13.20
CA SER A 108 0.81 9.90 -13.19
C SER A 108 1.19 9.47 -11.77
N VAL A 109 1.83 8.30 -11.67
CA VAL A 109 2.49 7.81 -10.45
C VAL A 109 3.99 7.95 -10.61
N TYR A 110 4.63 8.54 -9.61
CA TYR A 110 6.06 8.76 -9.52
C TYR A 110 6.67 7.89 -8.42
N VAL A 111 7.77 7.21 -8.71
CA VAL A 111 8.46 6.39 -7.71
C VAL A 111 9.97 6.28 -7.96
N SER A 112 10.77 6.39 -6.91
CA SER A 112 12.21 6.12 -6.97
C SER A 112 12.51 4.65 -6.75
N SER A 113 13.45 4.11 -7.54
CA SER A 113 13.92 2.73 -7.42
C SER A 113 15.43 2.69 -7.15
N GLN A 114 15.89 1.60 -6.54
CA GLN A 114 17.31 1.31 -6.34
C GLN A 114 18.06 0.99 -7.64
N ASP A 115 17.39 1.03 -8.80
CA ASP A 115 18.06 1.02 -10.10
C ASP A 115 18.67 2.37 -10.50
N ASN A 116 18.66 3.35 -9.59
CA ASN A 116 19.12 4.73 -9.76
C ASN A 116 18.21 5.61 -10.61
N PHE A 117 16.96 5.20 -10.84
CA PHE A 117 16.00 5.98 -11.61
C PHE A 117 14.76 6.40 -10.80
N LEU A 118 14.23 7.56 -11.18
CA LEU A 118 12.86 7.97 -10.91
C LEU A 118 11.99 7.51 -12.09
N HIS A 119 10.93 6.78 -11.80
CA HIS A 119 9.98 6.29 -12.79
C HIS A 119 8.70 7.14 -12.72
N ALA A 120 8.12 7.45 -13.87
CA ALA A 120 6.80 8.07 -14.01
C ALA A 120 5.92 7.16 -14.87
N VAL A 121 4.74 6.80 -14.39
CA VAL A 121 3.80 5.88 -15.06
C VAL A 121 2.45 6.56 -15.16
N HIS A 122 1.88 6.62 -16.36
CA HIS A 122 0.54 7.15 -16.55
C HIS A 122 -0.50 6.24 -15.86
N THR A 123 -1.46 6.86 -15.17
CA THR A 123 -2.54 6.18 -14.44
C THR A 123 -3.82 6.10 -15.24
#